data_AF-A0A4R6TWX7-F1
#
_entry.id   AF-A0A4R6TWX7-F1
#
_cell.length_a   1.000
_cell.length_b   1.000
_cell.length_c   1.000
_cell.angle_alpha   90.00
_cell.angle_beta   90.00
_cell.angle_gamma   90.00
#
_symmetry.space_group_name_H-M   'P 1'
#
loop_
_entity.id
_entity.type
_entity.pdbx_description
1 polymer ?
#
loop_
_entity_poly.entity_id
_entity_poly.type
_entity_poly.pdbx_seq_one_letter_code
_entity_poly.pdbx_strand_id
1 'polypeptide(L)' 'MIPRRGTIWLIAIFLTVSGVVFFINPKISWTLSNFWRFRGDAEPSEGALTIYRLQGAVYFIAGIVVISRLV' A
#
# COMPACT_ATOMS: atom_id res chain seq x y z
N MET A 1 10.58 -2.35 21.93
CA MET A 1 9.18 -2.11 22.39
C MET A 1 8.29 -3.06 21.59
N ILE A 2 7.65 -4.05 22.23
CA ILE A 2 6.80 -5.03 21.52
C ILE A 2 5.43 -4.39 21.27
N PRO A 3 4.94 -4.31 20.02
CA PRO A 3 3.64 -3.73 19.73
C PRO A 3 2.54 -4.56 20.41
N ARG A 4 1.57 -3.86 21.02
CA ARG A 4 0.40 -4.53 21.63
C ARG A 4 -0.42 -5.20 20.52
N ARG A 5 -1.07 -6.33 20.83
CA ARG A 5 -1.90 -7.09 19.87
C ARG A 5 -2.86 -6.22 19.06
N GLY A 6 -3.53 -5.25 19.70
CA GLY A 6 -4.43 -4.31 19.01
C GLY A 6 -3.72 -3.44 17.96
N THR A 7 -2.50 -2.98 18.22
CA THR A 7 -1.69 -2.22 17.27
C THR A 7 -1.33 -3.07 16.04
N ILE A 8 -1.05 -4.37 16.23
CA ILE A 8 -0.71 -5.26 15.12
C ILE A 8 -1.91 -5.50 14.22
N TRP A 9 -3.13 -5.64 14.78
CA TRP A 9 -4.36 -5.71 14.00
C TRP A 9 -4.58 -4.45 13.14
N LEU A 10 -4.36 -3.27 13.70
CA LEU A 10 -4.47 -2.01 12.96
C LEU A 10 -3.49 -1.95 11.79
N ILE A 11 -2.24 -2.37 12.01
CA ILE A 11 -1.22 -2.43 10.96
C ILE A 11 -1.64 -3.43 9.87
N ALA A 12 -2.15 -4.60 10.25
CA ALA A 12 -2.56 -5.64 9.31
C ALA A 12 -3.73 -5.16 8.42
N ILE A 13 -4.77 -4.58 9.02
CA ILE A 13 -5.91 -4.00 8.30
C ILE A 13 -5.44 -2.89 7.37
N PHE A 14 -4.58 -1.99 7.86
CA PHE A 14 -4.04 -0.90 7.05
C PHE A 14 -3.28 -1.44 5.83
N LEU A 15 -2.40 -2.42 5.99
CA LEU A 15 -1.65 -3.04 4.89
C LEU A 15 -2.58 -3.72 3.88
N THR A 16 -3.56 -4.50 4.35
CA THR A 16 -4.52 -5.18 3.47
C THR A 16 -5.36 -4.18 2.68
N VAL A 17 -5.96 -3.18 3.34
CA VAL A 17 -6.82 -2.19 2.68
C VAL A 17 -6.03 -1.33 1.70
N SER A 18 -4.88 -0.79 2.14
CA SER A 18 -4.02 0.01 1.27
C SER A 18 -3.51 -0.80 0.08
N GLY A 19 -3.16 -2.08 0.28
CA GLY A 19 -2.76 -2.98 -0.78
C GLY A 19 -3.82 -3.16 -1.87
N VAL A 20 -5.07 -3.41 -1.47
CA VAL A 20 -6.20 -3.49 -2.43
C VAL A 20 -6.39 -2.18 -3.19
N VAL A 21 -6.41 -1.05 -2.46
CA VAL A 21 -6.62 0.28 -3.06
C VAL A 21 -5.51 0.61 -4.06
N PHE A 22 -4.24 0.37 -3.72
CA PHE A 22 -3.10 0.67 -4.58
C PHE A 22 -3.00 -0.29 -5.78
N PHE A 23 -3.47 -1.53 -5.63
CA PHE A 23 -3.52 -2.48 -6.74
C PHE A 23 -4.58 -2.09 -7.78
N ILE A 24 -5.80 -1.75 -7.32
CA ILE A 24 -6.91 -1.37 -8.20
C ILE A 24 -6.64 0.01 -8.82
N ASN A 25 -6.18 0.97 -8.02
CA ASN A 25 -5.93 2.34 -8.46
C ASN A 25 -4.47 2.77 -8.15
N PRO A 26 -3.51 2.33 -8.98
CA PRO A 26 -2.09 2.65 -8.78
C PRO A 26 -1.78 4.14 -8.91
N LYS A 27 -2.67 4.95 -9.53
CA LYS A 27 -2.52 6.41 -9.59
C LYS A 27 -2.57 7.04 -8.21
N ILE A 28 -3.38 6.49 -7.28
CA ILE A 28 -3.43 6.98 -5.89
C ILE A 28 -2.08 6.77 -5.21
N SER A 29 -1.51 5.57 -5.34
CA SER A 29 -0.20 5.24 -4.74
C SER A 29 0.93 6.09 -5.33
N TRP A 30 0.92 6.27 -6.65
CA TRP A 30 1.85 7.16 -7.34
C TRP A 30 1.73 8.60 -6.84
N THR A 31 0.49 9.10 -6.72
CA THR A 31 0.23 10.47 -6.27
C THR A 31 0.68 10.65 -4.83
N LEU A 32 0.32 9.76 -3.91
CA LEU A 32 0.76 9.84 -2.50
C LEU A 32 2.30 9.79 -2.36
N SER A 33 2.98 9.05 -3.24
CA SER A 33 4.44 8.95 -3.21
C SER A 33 5.14 10.15 -3.83
N ASN A 34 4.51 10.79 -4.83
CA ASN A 34 5.16 11.79 -5.68
C ASN A 34 4.49 13.18 -5.66
N PHE A 35 3.41 13.39 -4.91
CA PHE A 35 2.68 14.67 -4.89
C PHE A 35 3.59 15.81 -4.45
N TRP A 36 4.48 15.56 -3.48
CA TRP A 36 5.43 16.55 -2.98
C TRP A 36 6.49 16.91 -4.02
N ARG A 37 6.84 15.96 -4.89
CA ARG A 37 7.92 16.11 -5.88
C ARG A 37 7.45 16.82 -7.14
N PHE A 38 6.25 16.48 -7.64
CA PHE A 38 5.76 16.98 -8.92
C PHE A 38 4.59 17.95 -8.79
N ARG A 39 4.10 18.23 -7.58
CA ARG A 39 2.98 19.16 -7.29
C ARG A 39 1.71 18.98 -8.13
N GLY A 40 1.54 17.82 -8.76
CA GLY A 40 0.40 17.51 -9.64
C GLY A 40 0.63 17.78 -11.13
N ASP A 41 1.81 18.28 -11.52
CA ASP A 41 2.11 18.70 -12.89
C ASP A 41 2.69 17.56 -13.77
N ALA A 42 2.99 16.40 -13.18
CA ALA A 42 3.50 15.24 -13.89
C ALA A 42 2.46 14.12 -13.93
N GLU A 43 2.29 13.50 -15.09
CA GLU A 43 1.48 12.29 -15.22
C GLU A 43 2.35 11.04 -15.02
N PRO A 44 1.82 10.00 -14.34
CA PRO A 44 2.53 8.74 -14.19
C PRO A 44 2.65 8.01 -15.52
N SER A 45 3.84 7.54 -15.84
CA SER A 45 4.05 6.62 -16.96
C SER A 45 3.41 5.25 -16.70
N GLU A 46 3.11 4.50 -17.76
CA GLU A 46 2.55 3.14 -17.64
C GLU A 46 3.47 2.20 -16.85
N GLY A 47 4.78 2.33 -17.03
CA GLY A 47 5.77 1.58 -16.26
C GLY A 47 5.71 1.91 -14.76
N ALA A 48 5.58 3.20 -14.41
CA ALA A 48 5.41 3.61 -13.02
C ALA A 48 4.10 3.04 -12.43
N LEU A 49 2.99 3.12 -13.15
CA LEU A 49 1.71 2.56 -12.69
C LEU A 49 1.78 1.04 -12.47
N THR A 50 2.53 0.33 -13.29
CA THR A 50 2.76 -1.11 -13.12
C THR A 50 3.54 -1.41 -11.84
N ILE A 51 4.60 -0.64 -11.55
CA ILE A 51 5.36 -0.77 -10.30
C ILE A 51 4.48 -0.50 -9.08
N TYR A 52 3.67 0.56 -9.11
CA TYR A 52 2.77 0.90 -8.02
C TYR A 52 1.65 -0.13 -7.82
N ARG A 53 1.18 -0.76 -8.91
CA ARG A 53 0.25 -1.89 -8.83
C ARG A 53 0.90 -3.10 -8.16
N LEU A 54 2.13 -3.45 -8.54
CA LEU A 54 2.89 -4.53 -7.89
C LEU A 54 3.13 -4.25 -6.41
N GLN A 55 3.44 -3.00 -6.04
CA GLN A 55 3.55 -2.58 -4.64
C GLN A 55 2.24 -2.83 -3.88
N GLY A 56 1.08 -2.51 -4.48
CA GLY A 56 -0.23 -2.80 -3.91
C GLY A 56 -0.43 -4.30 -3.64
N ALA A 57 -0.06 -5.16 -4.59
CA ALA A 57 -0.11 -6.61 -4.40
C ALA A 57 0.79 -7.08 -3.23
N VAL A 58 2.01 -6.54 -3.14
CA VAL A 58 2.93 -6.85 -2.02
C VAL A 58 2.34 -6.42 -0.68
N TYR A 59 1.73 -5.25 -0.60
CA TYR A 59 1.10 -4.75 0.63
C TYR A 59 -0.08 -5.64 1.04
N PHE A 60 -0.90 -6.05 0.08
CA PHE A 60 -2.00 -6.95 0.34
C PHE A 60 -1.52 -8.29 0.90
N ILE A 61 -0.54 -8.93 0.24
CA ILE A 61 0.05 -10.20 0.68
C ILE A 61 0.67 -10.06 2.08
N ALA A 62 1.42 -8.97 2.32
CA ALA A 62 1.99 -8.71 3.64
C ALA A 62 0.92 -8.59 4.72
N GLY A 63 -0.18 -7.89 4.46
CA GLY A 63 -1.33 -7.80 5.37
C GLY A 63 -1.92 -9.18 5.69
N ILE A 64 -2.15 -10.03 4.68
CA ILE A 64 -2.65 -11.40 4.89
C ILE A 64 -1.68 -12.25 5.71
N VAL A 65 -0.37 -12.13 5.47
CA VAL A 65 0.66 -12.83 6.26
C VAL A 65 0.66 -12.36 7.71
N VAL A 66 0.46 -11.07 7.97
CA VAL A 66 0.36 -10.58 9.36
C VAL A 66 -0.92 -11.11 10.03
N ILE A 67 -2.06 -11.09 9.35
CA ILE A 67 -3.34 -11.61 9.88
C ILE A 67 -3.21 -13.10 10.24
N SER A 68 -2.60 -13.91 9.37
CA SER A 68 -2.45 -15.35 9.61
C SER A 68 -1.56 -15.71 10.79
N ARG A 69 -0.75 -14.77 11.29
CA ARG A 69 0.07 -14.92 12.49
C ARG A 69 -0.62 -14.42 13.76
N LEU A 70 -1.78 -13.77 13.63
CA LEU A 70 -2.56 -13.21 14.74
C LEU A 70 -3.74 -14.08 15.15
N VAL A 71 -4.25 -14.89 14.21
CA VAL A 71 -5.26 -15.94 14.44
C VAL A 71 -4.59 -17.16 15.08
#